data_AF-A0A7X2J0G8-F1
#
_entry.id   AF-A0A7X2J0G8-F1
#
_cell.length_a   1.000
_cell.length_b   1.000
_cell.length_c   1.000
_cell.angle_alpha   90.00
_cell.angle_beta   90.00
_cell.angle_gamma   90.00
#
_symmetry.space_group_name_H-M   'P 1'
#
loop_
_entity.id
_entity.type
_entity.pdbx_description
1 polymer ?
#
loop_
_entity_poly.entity_id
_entity_poly.type
_entity_poly.pdbx_seq_one_letter_code
_entity_poly.pdbx_strand_id
1 'polypeptide(L)'
;MNEIFIKSLYESIVKENLELYRELYETTKIGPKTDEYWKAAIGLCNSLTAENKDILIRIIEQTMIDTISNMLGIIDGSSTLKDCSLEPRLLLNSKYTEGELQDLFLKFIEERK
;
A
#
# COMPACT_ATOMS: atom_id res chain seq x y z
N MET A 1 13.19 -11.44 -12.02
CA MET A 1 12.71 -12.09 -10.78
C MET A 1 12.25 -11.04 -9.79
N ASN A 2 13.07 -10.03 -9.50
CA ASN A 2 12.68 -8.90 -8.66
C ASN A 2 11.49 -8.13 -9.25
N GLU A 3 11.45 -7.89 -10.57
CA GLU A 3 10.26 -7.33 -11.25
C GLU A 3 8.98 -8.17 -11.08
N ILE A 4 9.10 -9.51 -11.13
CA ILE A 4 7.96 -10.41 -10.91
C ILE A 4 7.48 -10.29 -9.47
N PHE A 5 8.41 -10.28 -8.52
CA PHE A 5 8.10 -10.06 -7.10
C PHE A 5 7.43 -8.71 -6.88
N ILE A 6 7.95 -7.62 -7.44
CA ILE A 6 7.36 -6.27 -7.37
C ILE A 6 5.94 -6.24 -7.92
N LYS A 7 5.72 -6.84 -9.10
CA LYS A 7 4.39 -6.93 -9.70
C LYS A 7 3.42 -7.71 -8.79
N SER A 8 3.84 -8.87 -8.30
CA SER A 8 3.02 -9.68 -7.39
C SER A 8 2.72 -8.94 -6.08
N LEU A 9 3.70 -8.22 -5.53
CA LEU A 9 3.55 -7.42 -4.31
C LEU A 9 2.49 -6.32 -4.50
N TYR A 10 2.55 -5.58 -5.60
CA TYR A 10 1.56 -4.55 -5.91
C TYR A 10 0.16 -5.13 -6.09
N GLU A 11 0.01 -6.22 -6.86
CA GLU A 11 -1.31 -6.81 -7.10
C GLU A 11 -1.91 -7.34 -5.78
N SER A 12 -1.12 -8.05 -4.96
CA SER A 12 -1.62 -8.67 -3.74
C SER A 12 -1.78 -7.71 -2.55
N ILE A 13 -1.02 -6.61 -2.51
CA ILE A 13 -1.14 -5.65 -1.40
C ILE A 13 -1.93 -4.43 -1.82
N VAL A 14 -1.58 -3.77 -2.92
CA VAL A 14 -2.22 -2.51 -3.28
C VAL A 14 -3.60 -2.76 -3.87
N LYS A 15 -3.70 -3.54 -4.96
CA LYS A 15 -4.99 -3.74 -5.62
C LYS A 15 -5.98 -4.51 -4.76
N GLU A 16 -5.60 -5.66 -4.22
CA GLU A 16 -6.53 -6.48 -3.41
C GLU A 16 -7.07 -5.69 -2.21
N ASN A 17 -6.24 -4.90 -1.51
CA ASN A 17 -6.74 -4.09 -0.40
C ASN A 17 -7.58 -2.90 -0.86
N LEU A 18 -7.27 -2.27 -2.01
CA LEU A 18 -8.12 -1.20 -2.56
C LEU A 18 -9.52 -1.69 -2.89
N GLU A 19 -9.64 -2.87 -3.51
CA GLU A 19 -10.93 -3.49 -3.78
C GLU A 19 -11.67 -3.82 -2.48
N LEU A 20 -10.97 -4.36 -1.48
CA LEU A 20 -11.55 -4.58 -0.15
C LEU A 20 -12.06 -3.28 0.47
N TYR A 21 -11.29 -2.19 0.43
CA TYR A 21 -11.74 -0.90 0.98
C TYR A 21 -12.93 -0.33 0.21
N ARG A 22 -12.96 -0.44 -1.12
CA ARG A 22 -14.12 -0.06 -1.93
C ARG A 22 -15.36 -0.84 -1.50
N GLU A 23 -15.26 -2.17 -1.41
CA GLU A 23 -16.35 -3.04 -0.98
C GLU A 23 -16.82 -2.69 0.42
N LEU A 24 -15.90 -2.48 1.38
CA LEU A 24 -16.26 -2.12 2.75
C LEU A 24 -17.02 -0.80 2.81
N TYR A 25 -16.60 0.23 2.07
CA TYR A 25 -17.30 1.51 2.09
C TYR A 25 -18.66 1.47 1.39
N GLU A 26 -18.86 0.58 0.42
CA GLU A 26 -20.11 0.48 -0.33
C GLU A 26 -21.13 -0.47 0.33
N THR A 27 -20.67 -1.54 0.97
CA THR A 27 -21.54 -2.63 1.42
C THR A 27 -21.76 -2.69 2.92
N THR A 28 -20.91 -2.04 3.72
CA THR A 28 -20.99 -2.17 5.19
C THR A 28 -22.24 -1.51 5.74
N LYS A 29 -23.12 -2.33 6.31
CA LYS A 29 -24.28 -1.85 7.07
C LYS A 29 -23.86 -1.55 8.51
N ILE A 30 -23.94 -0.30 8.91
CA ILE A 30 -23.69 0.12 10.29
C ILE A 30 -24.76 -0.50 11.19
N GLY A 31 -24.33 -1.24 12.21
CA GLY A 31 -25.20 -1.86 13.19
C GLY A 31 -24.77 -1.57 14.64
N PRO A 32 -25.54 -2.05 15.63
CA PRO A 32 -25.26 -1.80 17.05
C PRO A 32 -23.91 -2.36 17.53
N LYS A 33 -23.37 -3.37 16.83
CA LYS A 33 -22.09 -4.02 17.15
C LYS A 33 -20.90 -3.49 16.34
N THR A 34 -21.13 -2.56 15.41
CA THR A 34 -20.05 -1.92 14.67
C THR A 34 -19.28 -1.02 15.64
N ASP A 35 -17.95 -1.08 15.60
CA ASP A 35 -17.10 -0.23 16.45
C ASP A 35 -17.27 1.26 16.09
N GLU A 36 -17.11 2.15 17.08
CA GLU A 36 -17.32 3.59 16.90
C GLU A 36 -16.39 4.21 15.86
N TYR A 37 -15.14 3.74 15.76
CA TYR A 37 -14.24 4.18 14.70
C TYR A 37 -14.80 3.83 13.33
N TRP A 38 -15.27 2.59 13.16
CA TRP A 38 -15.85 2.14 11.88
C TRP A 38 -17.15 2.87 11.54
N LYS A 39 -18.00 3.15 12.53
CA LYS A 39 -19.20 3.99 12.33
C LYS A 39 -18.81 5.37 11.79
N ALA A 40 -17.82 6.01 12.40
CA ALA A 40 -17.35 7.33 11.98
C ALA A 40 -16.70 7.29 10.59
N ALA A 41 -15.86 6.28 10.30
CA ALA A 41 -15.21 6.13 9.01
C ALA A 41 -16.21 5.92 7.86
N ILE A 42 -17.19 5.03 8.05
CA ILE A 42 -18.26 4.79 7.06
C ILE A 42 -19.15 6.04 6.95
N GLY A 43 -19.45 6.70 8.06
CA GLY A 43 -20.20 7.96 8.07
C GLY A 43 -19.52 9.06 7.26
N LEU A 44 -18.21 9.24 7.43
CA LEU A 44 -17.40 10.16 6.61
C LEU A 44 -17.47 9.77 5.14
N CYS A 45 -17.20 8.51 4.80
CA CYS A 45 -17.25 8.06 3.41
C CYS A 45 -18.62 8.32 2.78
N ASN A 46 -19.72 8.04 3.48
CA ASN A 46 -21.08 8.28 3.00
C ASN A 46 -21.43 9.76 2.85
N SER A 47 -20.75 10.66 3.56
CA SER A 47 -20.95 12.10 3.40
C SER A 47 -20.27 12.67 2.14
N LEU A 48 -19.36 11.92 1.52
CA LEU A 48 -18.64 12.34 0.32
C LEU A 48 -19.47 12.11 -0.96
N THR A 49 -19.30 13.00 -1.94
CA THR A 49 -19.76 12.78 -3.32
C THR A 49 -19.02 11.60 -3.95
N ALA A 50 -19.56 11.04 -5.04
CA ALA A 50 -18.87 9.95 -5.77
C ALA A 50 -17.46 10.36 -6.22
N GLU A 51 -17.30 11.58 -6.73
CA GLU A 51 -15.99 12.15 -7.10
C GLU A 51 -15.03 12.22 -5.89
N ASN A 52 -15.50 12.71 -4.74
CA ASN A 52 -14.67 12.79 -3.54
C ASN A 52 -14.33 11.41 -2.96
N LYS A 53 -15.20 10.40 -3.14
CA LYS A 53 -14.89 9.01 -2.79
C LYS A 53 -13.76 8.48 -3.64
N ASP A 54 -13.77 8.72 -4.96
CA ASP A 54 -12.68 8.29 -5.83
C ASP A 54 -11.36 9.00 -5.47
N ILE A 55 -11.40 10.28 -5.10
CA ILE A 55 -10.24 10.99 -4.57
C ILE A 55 -9.74 10.34 -3.27
N LEU A 56 -10.64 9.99 -2.34
CA LEU A 56 -10.27 9.28 -1.11
C LEU A 56 -9.59 7.94 -1.40
N ILE A 57 -10.12 7.15 -2.33
CA ILE A 57 -9.49 5.88 -2.71
C ILE A 57 -8.10 6.11 -3.31
N ARG A 58 -7.90 7.15 -4.13
CA ARG A 58 -6.57 7.51 -4.66
C ARG A 58 -5.59 7.94 -3.57
N ILE A 59 -6.05 8.65 -2.54
CA ILE A 59 -5.22 8.99 -1.38
C ILE A 59 -4.78 7.72 -0.63
N ILE A 60 -5.70 6.77 -0.44
CA ILE A 60 -5.40 5.47 0.18
C ILE A 60 -4.38 4.70 -0.66
N GLU A 61 -4.57 4.62 -1.99
CA GLU A 61 -3.64 3.98 -2.92
C GLU A 61 -2.23 4.59 -2.81
N GLN A 62 -2.12 5.92 -2.88
CA GLN A 62 -0.83 6.60 -2.79
C GLN A 62 -0.16 6.35 -1.43
N THR A 63 -0.93 6.37 -0.34
CA THR A 63 -0.41 6.09 1.01
C THR A 63 0.17 4.67 1.10
N MET A 64 -0.50 3.67 0.49
CA MET A 64 0.02 2.30 0.42
C MET A 64 1.30 2.23 -0.41
N ILE A 65 1.32 2.87 -1.59
CA ILE A 65 2.49 2.90 -2.48
C ILE A 65 3.69 3.51 -1.76
N ASP A 66 3.52 4.65 -1.09
CA ASP A 66 4.59 5.33 -0.37
C ASP A 66 5.12 4.47 0.78
N THR A 67 4.20 3.83 1.52
CA THR A 67 4.56 2.95 2.64
C THR A 67 5.36 1.73 2.18
N ILE A 68 4.91 1.07 1.10
CA ILE A 68 5.61 -0.08 0.52
C ILE A 68 6.97 0.36 -0.03
N SER A 69 7.03 1.45 -0.78
CA SER A 69 8.29 1.99 -1.34
C SER A 69 9.31 2.25 -0.25
N ASN A 70 8.94 2.96 0.82
CA ASN A 70 9.83 3.24 1.94
C ASN A 70 10.29 1.96 2.64
N MET A 71 9.40 0.98 2.83
CA MET A 71 9.73 -0.30 3.45
C MET A 71 10.67 -1.14 2.57
N LEU A 72 10.46 -1.16 1.26
CA LEU A 72 11.36 -1.80 0.31
C LEU A 72 12.74 -1.14 0.32
N GLY A 73 12.79 0.19 0.37
CA GLY A 73 14.05 0.92 0.43
C GLY A 73 14.85 0.62 1.70
N ILE A 74 14.16 0.43 2.82
CA ILE A 74 14.80 0.00 4.06
C ILE A 74 15.34 -1.42 3.91
N ILE A 75 14.55 -2.35 3.36
CA ILE A 75 14.89 -3.78 3.30
C ILE A 75 15.95 -4.12 2.24
N ASP A 76 16.00 -3.38 1.14
CA ASP A 76 17.04 -3.51 0.12
C ASP A 76 18.29 -2.69 0.42
N GLY A 77 18.29 -1.90 1.49
CA GLY A 77 19.43 -1.10 1.93
C GLY A 77 19.64 0.21 1.17
N SER A 78 18.72 0.63 0.29
CA SER A 78 18.78 1.95 -0.35
C SER A 78 18.41 3.10 0.59
N SER A 79 17.69 2.81 1.68
CA SER A 79 17.28 3.75 2.72
C SER A 79 17.67 3.26 4.11
N THR A 80 17.95 4.18 5.02
CA THR A 80 18.32 3.86 6.41
C THR A 80 17.19 4.15 7.38
N LEU A 81 17.17 3.41 8.49
CA LEU A 81 16.27 3.68 9.61
C LEU A 81 16.89 4.73 10.53
N LYS A 82 16.05 5.65 11.01
CA LYS A 82 16.47 6.66 11.97
C LYS A 82 16.97 5.99 13.26
N ASP A 83 18.15 6.40 13.72
CA ASP A 83 18.78 5.93 14.97
C ASP A 83 18.94 4.39 15.05
N CYS A 84 19.06 3.71 13.91
CA CYS A 84 19.25 2.26 13.82
C CYS A 84 20.43 1.94 12.90
N SER A 85 21.42 1.20 13.43
CA SER A 85 22.61 0.79 12.68
C SER A 85 22.45 -0.58 11.99
N LEU A 86 21.25 -1.17 12.04
CA LEU A 86 21.00 -2.46 11.41
C LEU A 86 20.69 -2.25 9.92
N GLU A 87 21.40 -2.99 9.07
CA GLU A 87 21.16 -3.04 7.63
C GLU A 87 20.48 -4.37 7.29
N PRO A 88 19.15 -4.41 7.10
CA PRO A 88 18.48 -5.62 6.66
C PRO A 88 18.91 -5.97 5.23
N ARG A 89 18.83 -7.26 4.90
CA ARG A 89 19.03 -7.75 3.54
C ARG A 89 17.98 -8.79 3.22
N LEU A 90 17.26 -8.61 2.12
CA LEU A 90 16.34 -9.61 1.60
C LEU A 90 17.04 -10.47 0.53
N LEU A 91 16.78 -11.78 0.61
CA LEU A 91 17.11 -12.70 -0.46
C LEU A 91 15.82 -13.20 -1.10
N LEU A 92 15.67 -12.99 -2.39
CA LEU A 92 14.61 -13.60 -3.19
C LEU A 92 15.21 -14.80 -3.91
N ASN A 93 14.75 -16.01 -3.60
CA ASN A 93 15.31 -17.27 -4.12
C ASN A 93 16.85 -17.32 -4.04
N SER A 94 17.38 -16.99 -2.86
CA SER A 94 18.83 -16.96 -2.58
C SER A 94 19.64 -15.94 -3.39
N LYS A 95 18.98 -14.97 -4.05
CA LYS A 95 19.64 -13.85 -4.72
C LYS A 95 19.45 -12.56 -3.92
N TYR A 96 20.53 -11.80 -3.77
CA TYR A 96 20.50 -10.47 -3.17
C TYR A 96 19.61 -9.53 -3.98
N THR A 97 18.96 -8.61 -3.28
CA THR A 97 18.11 -7.58 -3.88
C THR A 97 18.61 -6.17 -3.57
N GLU A 98 19.88 -6.04 -3.16
CA GLU A 98 20.47 -4.81 -2.64
C GLU A 98 20.31 -3.64 -3.61
N GLY A 99 19.67 -2.56 -3.15
CA GLY A 99 19.44 -1.34 -3.90
C GLY A 99 18.51 -1.45 -5.11
N GLU A 100 17.74 -2.54 -5.27
CA GLU A 100 16.91 -2.73 -6.46
C GLU A 100 15.40 -2.62 -6.20
N LEU A 101 14.90 -2.97 -5.01
CA LEU A 101 13.47 -3.19 -4.80
C LEU A 101 12.68 -1.89 -4.81
N GLN A 102 13.17 -0.84 -4.14
CA GLN A 102 12.49 0.46 -4.11
C GLN A 102 12.37 1.05 -5.51
N ASP A 103 13.49 1.10 -6.24
CA ASP A 103 13.55 1.67 -7.59
C ASP A 103 12.66 0.88 -8.57
N LEU A 104 12.71 -0.45 -8.52
CA LEU A 104 11.85 -1.29 -9.37
C LEU A 104 10.37 -1.10 -9.04
N PHE A 105 10.01 -0.96 -7.76
CA PHE A 105 8.63 -0.68 -7.36
C PHE A 105 8.17 0.68 -7.87
N LEU A 106 8.94 1.75 -7.64
CA LEU A 106 8.59 3.10 -8.09
C LEU A 106 8.48 3.18 -9.62
N LYS A 107 9.44 2.61 -10.34
CA LYS A 107 9.40 2.51 -11.81
C LYS A 107 8.12 1.82 -12.29
N PHE A 108 7.77 0.68 -11.68
CA PHE A 108 6.55 -0.05 -12.03
C PHE A 108 5.27 0.78 -11.79
N ILE A 109 5.24 1.62 -10.74
CA ILE A 109 4.12 2.54 -10.50
C ILE A 109 4.07 3.65 -11.55
N GLU A 110 5.22 4.24 -11.90
CA GLU A 110 5.30 5.30 -12.91
C GLU A 110 4.85 4.84 -14.29
N GLU A 111 5.22 3.62 -14.70
CA GLU A 111 4.80 3.01 -15.96
C GLU A 111 3.29 2.73 -16.07
N ARG A 112 2.56 2.84 -14.95
CA ARG A 112 1.10 2.63 -14.87
C ARG A 112 0.27 3.92 -14.84
N LYS A 113 0.90 5.08 -14.71
CA LYS A 113 0.23 6.39 -14.72
C LYS A 113 -0.10 6.82 -16.15
#